data_AF-A0A6C0CH97-F1
#
_entry.id   AF-A0A6C0CH97-F1
#
_cell.length_a   1.000
_cell.length_b   1.000
_cell.length_c   1.000
_cell.angle_alpha   90.00
_cell.angle_beta   90.00
_cell.angle_gamma   90.00
#
_symmetry.space_group_name_H-M   'P 1'
#
loop_
_entity.id
_entity.type
_entity.pdbx_description
1 polymer ?
#
loop_
_entity_poly.entity_id
_entity_poly.type
_entity_poly.pdbx_seq_one_letter_code
_entity_poly.pdbx_strand_id
1 'polypeptide(L)'
;MSYNVFQTMAREHPNKYPARMGMPWSSSEKHNLIMDLKMGKSIEKIADEHQRTVGGINSYRKKMVEELYSKGKQLNEIKEVTRFSTPEIEYFISKIATKEENEARLQELQDSFPSFGKVELETISKRVSEILKDSIISKLERRIEELEKSSTIHKEEDTAMFDVWDIDEYYGK
;
A
#
# COMPACT_ATOMS: atom_id res chain seq x y z
N MET A 1 -1.65 4.42 20.22
CA MET A 1 -2.20 5.10 19.03
C MET A 1 -1.04 5.73 18.28
N SER A 2 -0.86 5.41 16.99
CA SER A 2 0.18 6.04 16.16
C SER A 2 -0.33 7.40 15.67
N TYR A 3 0.46 8.46 15.87
CA TYR A 3 0.15 9.80 15.38
C TYR A 3 0.49 9.90 13.88
N ASN A 4 -0.30 10.64 13.11
CA ASN A 4 0.08 10.95 11.74
C ASN A 4 1.19 12.02 11.70
N VAL A 5 1.87 12.15 10.56
CA VAL A 5 3.01 13.07 10.38
C VAL A 5 2.68 14.50 10.82
N PHE A 6 1.49 15.00 10.49
CA PHE A 6 1.08 16.36 10.85
C PHE A 6 0.84 16.54 12.35
N GLN A 7 0.25 15.54 13.01
CA GLN A 7 0.06 15.54 14.45
C GLN A 7 1.40 15.49 15.19
N THR A 8 2.36 14.70 14.68
CA THR A 8 3.73 14.67 15.21
C THR A 8 4.41 16.03 15.08
N MET A 9 4.33 16.67 13.92
CA MET A 9 4.91 18.01 13.70
C MET A 9 4.32 19.07 14.65
N ALA A 10 3.00 19.04 14.87
CA ALA A 10 2.34 19.97 15.81
C ALA A 10 2.78 19.76 17.26
N ARG A 11 3.05 18.51 17.64
CA ARG A 11 3.55 18.16 18.97
C ARG A 11 5.00 18.58 19.19
N GLU A 12 5.86 18.43 18.18
CA GLU A 12 7.28 18.79 18.24
C GLU A 12 7.51 20.30 18.15
N HIS A 13 6.64 21.03 17.46
CA HIS A 13 6.77 22.47 17.25
C HIS A 13 5.46 23.23 17.57
N PRO A 14 5.05 23.28 18.85
CA PRO A 14 3.76 23.86 19.27
C PRO A 14 3.65 25.37 18.99
N ASN A 15 4.78 26.08 18.90
CA ASN A 15 4.80 27.51 18.59
C ASN A 15 4.69 27.80 17.08
N LYS A 16 4.86 26.78 16.23
CA LYS A 16 4.86 26.93 14.76
C LYS A 16 3.59 26.41 14.12
N TYR A 17 2.98 25.37 14.70
CA TYR A 17 1.85 24.69 14.12
C TYR A 17 0.65 24.66 15.07
N PRO A 18 -0.57 24.82 14.54
CA PRO A 18 -1.77 24.75 15.35
C PRO A 18 -1.96 23.38 16.00
N ALA A 19 -2.46 23.37 17.24
CA ALA A 19 -2.57 22.16 18.04
C ALA A 19 -3.41 21.05 17.39
N ARG A 20 -4.39 21.40 16.53
CA ARG A 20 -5.31 20.44 15.89
C ARG A 20 -4.94 20.14 14.43
N MET A 21 -3.73 20.47 14.01
CA MET A 21 -3.23 20.11 12.69
C MET A 21 -3.28 18.58 12.48
N GLY A 22 -3.88 18.15 11.36
CA GLY A 22 -4.01 16.73 11.03
C GLY A 22 -4.99 15.94 11.91
N MET A 23 -5.71 16.57 12.84
CA MET A 23 -6.76 15.89 13.61
C MET A 23 -8.06 15.78 12.82
N PRO A 24 -8.87 14.72 13.02
CA PRO A 24 -10.21 14.64 12.45
C PRO A 24 -11.11 15.78 12.95
N TRP A 25 -12.11 16.15 12.15
CA TRP A 25 -13.11 17.16 12.50
C TRP A 25 -14.22 16.55 13.36
N SER A 26 -14.43 17.09 14.57
CA SER A 26 -15.53 16.64 15.44
C SER A 26 -16.86 17.30 15.04
N SER A 27 -18.00 16.69 15.39
CA SER A 27 -19.33 17.25 15.08
C SER A 27 -19.54 18.66 15.66
N SER A 28 -19.07 18.91 16.89
CA SER A 28 -19.15 20.22 17.53
C SER A 28 -18.30 21.26 16.82
N GLU A 29 -17.08 20.91 16.42
CA GLU A 29 -16.18 21.79 15.69
C GLU A 29 -16.75 22.17 14.32
N LYS A 30 -17.32 21.19 13.60
CA LYS A 30 -18.00 21.43 12.31
C LYS A 30 -19.15 22.43 12.47
N HIS A 31 -19.95 22.27 13.51
CA HIS A 31 -21.04 23.19 13.81
C HIS A 31 -20.53 24.60 14.09
N ASN A 32 -19.50 24.74 14.92
CA ASN A 32 -18.88 26.04 15.22
C ASN A 32 -18.32 26.70 13.96
N LEU A 33 -17.65 25.94 13.08
CA LEU A 33 -17.14 26.47 11.81
C LEU A 33 -18.26 27.05 10.94
N ILE A 34 -19.39 26.36 10.85
CA ILE A 34 -20.55 26.86 10.09
C ILE A 34 -21.06 28.17 10.70
N MET A 35 -21.16 28.26 12.02
CA MET A 35 -21.59 29.50 12.70
C MET A 35 -20.62 30.64 12.46
N ASP A 36 -19.32 30.38 12.56
CA ASP A 36 -18.27 31.38 12.35
C ASP A 36 -18.29 31.94 10.92
N LEU A 37 -18.49 31.07 9.92
CA LEU A 37 -18.64 31.48 8.52
C LEU A 37 -19.91 32.32 8.31
N LYS A 38 -21.03 31.93 8.93
CA LYS A 38 -22.28 32.71 8.87
C LYS A 38 -22.11 34.09 9.50
N MET A 39 -21.43 34.18 10.63
CA MET A 39 -21.08 35.44 11.30
C MET A 39 -20.10 36.31 10.49
N GLY A 40 -19.53 35.79 9.40
CA GLY A 40 -18.62 36.55 8.54
C GLY A 40 -17.23 36.74 9.14
N LYS A 41 -16.79 35.84 10.04
CA LYS A 41 -15.41 35.84 10.51
C LYS A 41 -14.46 35.55 9.35
N SER A 42 -13.28 36.19 9.35
CA SER A 42 -12.25 35.91 8.36
C SER A 42 -11.70 34.50 8.55
N ILE A 43 -11.19 33.89 7.47
CA ILE A 43 -10.68 32.51 7.51
C ILE A 43 -9.48 32.38 8.45
N GLU A 44 -8.66 33.42 8.55
CA GLU A 44 -7.51 33.51 9.46
C GLU A 44 -7.98 33.44 10.90
N LYS A 45 -8.97 34.24 11.28
CA LYS A 45 -9.53 34.25 12.63
C LYS A 45 -10.17 32.91 12.98
N ILE A 46 -10.90 32.30 12.04
CA ILE A 46 -11.47 30.97 12.22
C ILE A 46 -10.36 29.94 12.42
N ALA A 47 -9.29 30.00 11.64
CA ALA A 47 -8.16 29.07 11.77
C ALA A 47 -7.52 29.14 13.16
N ASP A 48 -7.31 30.36 13.67
CA ASP A 48 -6.75 30.59 15.00
C ASP A 48 -7.69 30.08 16.11
N GLU A 49 -8.98 30.42 16.07
CA GLU A 49 -9.96 29.98 17.08
C GLU A 49 -10.14 28.46 17.09
N HIS A 50 -10.12 27.82 15.92
CA HIS A 50 -10.23 26.37 15.79
C HIS A 50 -8.91 25.64 16.01
N GLN A 51 -7.80 26.36 16.21
CA GLN A 51 -6.45 25.78 16.31
C GLN A 51 -6.13 24.88 15.11
N ARG A 52 -6.48 25.35 13.91
CA ARG A 52 -6.21 24.69 12.62
C ARG A 52 -5.47 25.63 11.68
N THR A 53 -4.96 25.07 10.59
CA THR A 53 -4.39 25.89 9.52
C THR A 53 -5.48 26.49 8.65
N VAL A 54 -5.21 27.65 8.04
CA VAL A 54 -6.04 28.26 6.99
C VAL A 54 -6.35 27.26 5.87
N GLY A 55 -5.34 26.48 5.44
CA GLY A 55 -5.52 25.40 4.48
C GLY A 55 -6.50 24.33 4.95
N GLY A 56 -6.45 23.96 6.24
CA GLY A 56 -7.40 23.04 6.85
C GLY A 56 -8.83 23.56 6.86
N ILE A 57 -9.05 24.84 7.21
CA ILE A 57 -10.36 25.49 7.13
C ILE A 57 -10.89 25.47 5.69
N ASN A 58 -10.07 25.91 4.72
CA ASN A 58 -10.47 25.95 3.32
C ASN A 58 -10.73 24.56 2.73
N SER A 59 -9.93 23.55 3.10
CA SER A 59 -10.16 22.16 2.71
C SER A 59 -11.51 21.66 3.22
N TYR A 60 -11.83 21.94 4.48
CA TYR A 60 -13.12 21.54 5.04
C TYR A 60 -14.29 22.30 4.40
N ARG A 61 -14.13 23.60 4.10
CA ARG A 61 -15.13 24.39 3.35
C ARG A 61 -15.45 23.78 1.99
N LYS A 62 -14.44 23.33 1.24
CA LYS A 62 -14.65 22.61 -0.03
C LYS A 62 -15.42 21.31 0.18
N LYS A 63 -15.10 20.55 1.23
CA LYS A 63 -15.85 19.34 1.60
C LYS A 63 -17.31 19.65 1.92
N MET A 64 -17.61 20.78 2.56
CA MET A 64 -19.00 21.21 2.79
C MET A 64 -19.74 21.49 1.49
N VAL A 65 -19.08 22.05 0.47
CA VAL A 65 -19.69 22.23 -0.87
C VAL A 65 -20.10 20.87 -1.45
N GLU A 66 -19.21 19.89 -1.43
CA GLU A 66 -19.47 18.53 -1.91
C GLU A 66 -20.62 17.85 -1.15
N GLU A 67 -20.61 17.93 0.18
CA GLU A 67 -21.66 17.35 1.04
C GLU A 67 -23.03 18.02 0.86
N LEU A 68 -23.08 19.32 0.56
CA LEU A 68 -24.34 20.02 0.33
C LEU A 68 -24.86 19.79 -1.09
N TYR A 69 -23.97 19.79 -2.08
CA TYR A 69 -24.31 19.53 -3.48
C TYR A 69 -24.87 18.11 -3.65
N SER A 70 -24.22 17.10 -3.07
CA SER A 70 -24.71 15.70 -3.06
C SER A 70 -26.08 15.53 -2.37
N LYS A 71 -26.46 16.45 -1.48
CA LYS A 71 -27.79 16.49 -0.85
C LYS A 71 -28.83 17.27 -1.67
N GLY A 72 -28.50 17.68 -2.89
CA GLY A 72 -29.40 18.43 -3.77
C GLY A 72 -29.66 19.88 -3.32
N LYS A 73 -28.75 20.46 -2.51
CA LYS A 73 -28.89 21.85 -2.06
C LYS A 73 -28.65 22.83 -3.19
N GLN A 74 -29.43 23.92 -3.22
CA GLN A 74 -29.29 24.94 -4.25
C GLN A 74 -28.02 25.76 -4.05
N LEU A 75 -27.51 26.32 -5.14
CA LEU A 75 -26.30 27.14 -5.16
C LEU A 75 -26.31 28.28 -4.13
N ASN A 76 -27.47 28.92 -3.93
CA ASN A 76 -27.65 29.97 -2.93
C ASN A 76 -27.49 29.46 -1.49
N GLU A 77 -28.06 28.30 -1.16
CA GLU A 77 -27.89 27.68 0.16
C GLU A 77 -26.42 27.31 0.42
N ILE A 78 -25.74 26.76 -0.60
CA ILE A 78 -24.32 26.41 -0.51
C ILE A 78 -23.47 27.66 -0.28
N LYS A 79 -23.77 28.75 -0.99
CA LYS A 79 -23.10 30.05 -0.85
C LYS A 79 -23.26 30.64 0.55
N GLU A 80 -24.46 30.59 1.11
CA GLU A 80 -24.72 31.09 2.46
C GLU A 80 -23.92 30.34 3.54
N VAL A 81 -23.81 29.02 3.42
CA VAL A 81 -23.10 28.18 4.40
C VAL A 81 -21.58 28.29 4.23
N THR A 82 -21.09 28.22 3.00
CA THR A 82 -19.65 28.07 2.73
C THR A 82 -18.93 29.40 2.53
N ARG A 83 -19.66 30.48 2.26
CA ARG A 83 -19.14 31.82 1.95
C ARG A 83 -18.19 31.86 0.74
N PHE A 84 -18.27 30.87 -0.16
CA PHE A 84 -17.60 30.95 -1.45
C PHE A 84 -18.40 31.83 -2.41
N SER A 85 -17.70 32.42 -3.38
CA SER A 85 -18.34 33.07 -4.51
C SER A 85 -19.03 32.03 -5.42
N THR A 86 -20.00 32.48 -6.19
CA THR A 86 -20.70 31.63 -7.16
C THR A 86 -19.73 30.93 -8.13
N PRO A 87 -18.76 31.62 -8.76
CA PRO A 87 -17.80 30.97 -9.65
C PRO A 87 -16.94 29.90 -8.97
N GLU A 88 -16.56 30.11 -7.70
CA GLU A 88 -15.80 29.11 -6.93
C GLU A 88 -16.63 27.85 -6.67
N ILE A 89 -17.91 28.02 -6.31
CA ILE A 89 -18.80 26.87 -6.06
C ILE A 89 -19.03 26.08 -7.35
N GLU A 90 -19.30 26.76 -8.46
CA GLU A 90 -19.44 26.13 -9.78
C GLU A 90 -18.16 25.38 -10.20
N TYR A 91 -16.99 25.98 -9.96
CA TYR A 91 -15.71 25.32 -10.17
C TYR A 91 -15.57 24.03 -9.33
N PHE A 92 -15.96 24.05 -8.05
CA PHE A 92 -15.91 22.84 -7.22
C PHE A 92 -16.91 21.79 -7.68
N ILE A 93 -18.13 22.18 -8.06
CA ILE A 93 -19.16 21.27 -8.56
C ILE A 93 -18.72 20.60 -9.88
N SER A 94 -18.17 21.36 -10.83
CA SER A 94 -17.65 20.78 -12.09
C SER A 94 -16.53 19.76 -11.84
N LYS A 95 -15.67 20.00 -10.84
CA LYS A 95 -14.64 19.03 -10.42
C LYS A 95 -15.22 17.78 -9.75
N ILE A 96 -16.32 17.92 -9.03
CA ILE A 96 -17.02 16.77 -8.44
C ILE A 96 -17.65 15.92 -9.54
N ALA A 97 -18.38 16.54 -10.48
CA ALA A 97 -19.03 15.83 -11.59
C ALA A 97 -18.03 15.06 -12.48
N THR A 98 -16.90 15.68 -12.80
CA THR A 98 -15.83 15.01 -13.57
C THR A 98 -15.15 13.89 -12.79
N LYS A 99 -15.04 14.02 -11.46
CA LYS A 99 -14.54 12.94 -10.61
C LYS A 99 -15.50 11.76 -10.59
N GLU A 100 -16.81 12.00 -10.44
CA GLU A 100 -17.84 10.95 -10.49
C GLU A 100 -17.84 10.21 -11.83
N GLU A 101 -17.74 10.94 -12.95
CA GLU A 101 -17.62 10.34 -14.29
C GLU A 101 -16.35 9.48 -14.42
N ASN A 102 -15.22 9.98 -13.92
CA ASN A 102 -13.95 9.24 -13.96
C ASN A 102 -13.97 8.00 -13.05
N GLU A 103 -14.60 8.08 -11.88
CA GLU A 103 -14.77 6.93 -10.98
C GLU A 103 -15.68 5.87 -11.61
N ALA A 104 -16.77 6.28 -12.27
CA ALA A 104 -17.63 5.37 -13.02
C ALA A 104 -16.86 4.67 -14.16
N ARG A 105 -16.05 5.42 -14.93
CA ARG A 105 -15.17 4.85 -15.96
C ARG A 105 -14.13 3.89 -15.40
N LEU A 106 -13.54 4.19 -14.24
CA LEU A 106 -12.59 3.28 -13.59
C LEU A 106 -13.28 2.00 -13.12
N GLN A 107 -14.51 2.09 -12.63
CA GLN A 107 -15.31 0.92 -12.28
C GLN A 107 -15.64 0.08 -13.51
N GLU A 108 -16.08 0.69 -14.62
CA GLU A 108 -16.30 -0.01 -15.89
C GLU A 108 -15.02 -0.68 -16.42
N LEU A 109 -13.86 -0.03 -16.29
CA LEU A 109 -12.57 -0.64 -16.61
C LEU A 109 -12.25 -1.82 -15.69
N GLN A 110 -12.53 -1.70 -14.40
CA GLN A 110 -12.33 -2.79 -13.44
C GLN A 110 -13.28 -3.97 -13.69
N ASP A 111 -14.48 -3.71 -14.18
CA ASP A 111 -15.48 -4.75 -14.49
C ASP A 111 -15.23 -5.40 -15.86
N SER A 112 -14.72 -4.64 -16.84
CA SER A 112 -14.34 -5.15 -18.17
C SER A 112 -13.01 -5.90 -18.19
N PHE A 113 -12.12 -5.60 -17.24
CA PHE A 113 -10.94 -6.39 -16.95
C PHE A 113 -11.16 -7.12 -15.61
N PRO A 114 -11.85 -8.28 -15.58
CA PRO A 114 -11.84 -9.12 -14.39
C PRO A 114 -10.37 -9.31 -14.03
N SER A 115 -10.01 -8.96 -12.80
CA SER A 115 -8.61 -8.93 -12.36
C SER A 115 -7.89 -10.13 -12.96
N PHE A 116 -6.76 -9.92 -13.64
CA PHE A 116 -5.75 -10.95 -13.82
C PHE A 116 -5.39 -11.38 -12.39
N GLY A 117 -6.17 -12.33 -11.90
CA GLY A 117 -6.46 -12.44 -10.49
C GLY A 117 -5.25 -13.04 -9.83
N LYS A 118 -5.03 -12.73 -8.56
CA LYS A 118 -4.08 -13.46 -7.70
C LYS A 118 -4.08 -14.98 -7.94
N VAL A 119 -5.25 -15.52 -8.31
CA VAL A 119 -5.48 -16.91 -8.72
C VAL A 119 -4.57 -17.38 -9.86
N GLU A 120 -4.37 -16.60 -10.93
CA GLU A 120 -3.49 -16.98 -12.04
C GLU A 120 -2.01 -16.89 -11.65
N LEU A 121 -1.64 -15.89 -10.83
CA LEU A 121 -0.28 -15.77 -10.28
C LEU A 121 0.05 -16.91 -9.31
N GLU A 122 -0.89 -17.33 -8.47
CA GLU A 122 -0.75 -18.50 -7.60
C GLU A 122 -0.65 -19.79 -8.43
N THR A 123 -1.45 -19.91 -9.48
CA THR A 123 -1.41 -21.07 -10.38
C THR A 123 -0.08 -21.15 -11.15
N ILE A 124 0.41 -20.02 -11.66
CA ILE A 124 1.72 -19.92 -12.32
C ILE A 124 2.84 -20.18 -11.32
N SER A 125 2.79 -19.57 -10.13
CA SER A 125 3.79 -19.77 -9.06
C SER A 125 3.87 -21.24 -8.66
N LYS A 126 2.72 -21.90 -8.49
CA LYS A 126 2.64 -23.32 -8.18
C LYS A 126 3.25 -24.18 -9.29
N ARG A 127 2.90 -23.93 -10.56
CA ARG A 127 3.50 -24.63 -11.72
C ARG A 127 5.01 -24.43 -11.83
N VAL A 128 5.50 -23.21 -11.62
CA VAL A 128 6.95 -22.93 -11.62
C VAL A 128 7.64 -23.69 -10.50
N SER A 129 7.03 -23.77 -9.30
CA SER A 129 7.59 -24.53 -8.18
C SER A 129 7.66 -26.04 -8.45
N GLU A 130 6.68 -26.61 -9.15
CA GLU A 130 6.64 -28.02 -9.54
C GLU A 130 7.74 -28.34 -10.58
N ILE A 131 7.85 -27.51 -11.62
CA ILE A 131 8.90 -27.66 -12.66
C ILE A 131 10.31 -27.57 -12.04
N LEU A 132 10.52 -26.66 -11.10
CA LEU A 132 11.81 -26.52 -10.42
C LEU A 132 12.12 -27.71 -9.52
N LYS A 133 11.13 -28.27 -8.81
CA LYS A 133 11.32 -29.48 -8.01
C LYS A 133 11.73 -30.65 -8.89
N ASP A 134 11.02 -30.89 -9.98
CA ASP A 134 11.31 -32.02 -10.88
C ASP A 134 12.69 -31.87 -11.54
N SER A 135 13.05 -30.67 -12.00
CA SER A 135 14.36 -30.42 -12.60
C SER A 135 15.52 -30.59 -11.61
N ILE A 136 15.33 -30.18 -10.36
CA ILE A 136 16.36 -30.31 -9.31
C ILE A 136 16.47 -31.77 -8.86
N ILE A 137 15.35 -32.45 -8.62
CA ILE A 137 15.31 -33.85 -8.20
C ILE A 137 15.97 -34.74 -9.26
N SER A 138 15.58 -34.63 -10.54
CA SER A 138 16.19 -35.44 -11.60
C SER A 138 17.70 -35.18 -11.79
N LYS A 139 18.19 -33.97 -11.50
CA LYS A 139 19.63 -33.67 -11.52
C LYS A 139 20.36 -34.27 -10.32
N LEU A 140 19.73 -34.31 -9.15
CA LEU A 140 20.29 -34.91 -7.95
C LEU A 140 20.34 -36.44 -8.08
N GLU A 141 19.27 -37.07 -8.56
CA GLU A 141 19.22 -38.52 -8.80
C GLU A 141 20.32 -38.96 -9.76
N ARG A 142 20.53 -38.24 -10.88
CA ARG A 142 21.60 -38.54 -11.83
C ARG A 142 22.99 -38.44 -11.21
N ARG A 143 23.23 -37.44 -10.35
CA ARG A 143 24.51 -37.28 -9.64
C ARG A 143 24.72 -38.36 -8.58
N ILE A 144 23.67 -38.79 -7.90
CA ILE A 144 23.74 -39.91 -6.95
C ILE A 144 24.13 -41.18 -7.70
N GLU A 145 23.50 -41.47 -8.83
CA GLU A 145 23.82 -42.64 -9.66
C GLU A 145 25.27 -42.59 -10.21
N GLU A 146 25.75 -41.42 -10.63
CA GLU A 146 27.15 -41.22 -11.04
C GLU A 146 28.14 -41.48 -9.88
N LEU A 147 27.82 -40.99 -8.68
CA LEU A 147 28.63 -41.22 -7.48
C LEU A 147 28.65 -42.69 -7.07
N GLU A 148 27.51 -43.39 -7.10
CA GLU A 148 27.42 -44.82 -6.81
C GLU A 148 28.22 -45.66 -7.81
N LYS A 149 28.18 -45.32 -9.11
CA LYS A 149 29.02 -45.96 -10.14
C LYS A 149 30.51 -45.74 -9.85
N SER A 150 30.92 -44.51 -9.53
CA SER A 150 32.33 -44.22 -9.20
C SER A 150 32.82 -44.91 -7.91
N SER A 151 31.95 -45.05 -6.89
CA SER A 151 32.28 -45.78 -5.66
C SER A 151 32.40 -47.29 -5.85
N THR A 152 31.69 -47.86 -6.83
CA THR A 152 31.76 -49.30 -7.12
C THR A 152 33.05 -49.66 -7.83
N ILE A 153 33.52 -48.79 -8.74
CA ILE A 153 34.82 -48.94 -9.43
C ILE A 153 35.98 -48.96 -8.42
N HIS A 154 35.96 -48.09 -7.41
CA HIS A 154 37.02 -48.08 -6.39
C HIS A 154 37.03 -49.28 -5.43
N LYS A 155 35.89 -49.96 -5.23
CA LYS A 155 35.84 -51.19 -4.40
C LYS A 155 36.45 -52.41 -5.10
N GLU A 156 36.37 -52.47 -6.43
CA GLU A 156 36.99 -53.56 -7.21
C GLU A 156 38.51 -53.41 -7.30
N GLU A 157 39.03 -52.18 -7.35
CA GLU A 157 40.49 -51.92 -7.37
C GLU A 157 41.16 -52.20 -6.02
N ASP A 158 40.53 -51.85 -4.89
CA ASP A 158 41.10 -52.11 -3.56
C ASP A 158 41.05 -53.60 -3.16
N THR A 159 40.11 -54.37 -3.70
CA THR A 159 40.01 -55.82 -3.45
C THR A 159 41.01 -56.62 -4.29
N ALA A 160 41.37 -56.14 -5.49
CA ALA A 160 42.36 -56.79 -6.35
C ALA A 160 43.82 -56.50 -5.95
N MET A 161 44.07 -55.51 -5.08
CA MET A 161 45.43 -55.09 -4.69
C MET A 161 45.96 -55.80 -3.43
N PHE A 162 45.12 -56.55 -2.70
CA PHE A 162 45.50 -57.20 -1.43
C PHE A 162 45.80 -58.71 -1.50
N ASP A 163 45.66 -59.35 -2.66
CA ASP A 163 45.85 -60.82 -2.83
C ASP A 163 47.12 -61.23 -3.60
N VAL A 164 48.13 -60.35 -3.73
CA VAL A 164 49.43 -60.69 -4.36
C VAL A 164 50.62 -60.07 -3.64
N TRP A 165 50.81 -60.37 -2.34
CA TRP A 165 52.16 -60.30 -1.73
C TRP A 165 52.33 -61.45 -0.75
N ASP A 166 52.92 -62.53 -1.25
CA ASP A 166 53.53 -63.63 -0.49
C ASP A 166 54.40 -63.08 0.66
N ILE A 167 53.94 -63.26 1.90
CA ILE A 167 54.77 -63.11 3.09
C ILE A 167 55.39 -64.50 3.35
N ASP A 168 56.44 -64.84 2.59
CA ASP A 168 57.34 -65.96 2.93
C ASP A 168 58.71 -65.87 2.23
N GLU A 169 59.29 -64.66 2.10
CA GLU A 169 60.69 -64.54 1.65
C GLU A 169 61.53 -63.44 2.34
N TYR A 170 61.27 -63.07 3.60
CA TYR A 170 62.19 -62.17 4.31
C TYR A 170 62.40 -62.57 5.78
N TYR A 171 63.46 -63.38 5.98
CA TYR A 171 64.16 -63.78 7.22
C TYR A 171 63.82 -65.12 7.87
N GLY A 172 64.15 -66.19 7.15
CA GLY A 172 64.79 -67.35 7.77
C GLY A 172 66.29 -67.09 7.99
N LYS A 173 66.71 -67.05 9.26
CA LYS A 173 67.91 -67.68 9.88
C LYS A 173 68.27 -67.02 11.20
#